data_AF-A0A3P9J8T1-F1
#
_entry.id   AF-A0A3P9J8T1-F1
#
_cell.length_a   1.000
_cell.length_b   1.000
_cell.length_c   1.000
_cell.angle_alpha   90.00
_cell.angle_beta   90.00
_cell.angle_gamma   90.00
#
_symmetry.space_group_name_H-M   'P 1'
#
loop_
_entity.id
_entity.type
_entity.pdbx_description
1 polymer ?
#
loop_
_entity_poly.entity_id
_entity_poly.type
_entity_poly.pdbx_seq_one_letter_code
_entity_poly.pdbx_strand_id
1 'polypeptide(L)'
;VQEILCEVSQVAYVDILDGDSEGYVRFLTPEGANAVCQAKAQLQKEHSWKVEILTGDQEQRYWHKILVDRQVKLNRPREKKRGKEKLISKAEKIIMARAKEANKHIRFEED
;
A
#
# COMPACT_ATOMS: atom_id res chain seq x y z
N VAL A 1 -4.95 -5.44 8.11
CA VAL A 1 -6.09 -5.40 7.15
C VAL A 1 -5.81 -6.27 5.93
N GLN A 2 -4.72 -6.05 5.19
CA GLN A 2 -4.42 -6.84 3.98
C GLN A 2 -4.33 -8.34 4.26
N GLU A 3 -3.56 -8.77 5.26
CA GLU A 3 -3.37 -10.20 5.59
C GLU A 3 -4.70 -10.89 5.93
N ILE A 4 -5.49 -10.29 6.83
CA ILE A 4 -6.81 -10.77 7.25
C ILE A 4 -7.75 -10.95 6.06
N LEU A 5 -7.81 -9.96 5.16
CA LEU A 5 -8.68 -10.05 3.98
C LEU A 5 -8.14 -11.04 2.93
N CYS A 6 -6.82 -11.26 2.90
CA CYS A 6 -6.18 -12.20 2.00
C CYS A 6 -6.46 -13.66 2.37
N GLU A 7 -6.80 -13.95 3.63
CA GLU A 7 -7.26 -15.27 4.07
C GLU A 7 -8.60 -15.67 3.43
N VAL A 8 -9.46 -14.68 3.15
CA VAL A 8 -10.77 -14.90 2.52
C VAL A 8 -10.65 -14.87 0.99
N SER A 9 -9.93 -13.88 0.44
CA SER A 9 -9.75 -13.73 -1.00
C SER A 9 -8.53 -12.90 -1.34
N GLN A 10 -7.93 -13.14 -2.51
CA GLN A 10 -6.78 -12.39 -3.00
C GLN A 10 -7.08 -10.87 -3.13
N VAL A 11 -6.41 -10.08 -2.29
CA VAL A 11 -6.48 -8.61 -2.28
C VAL A 11 -5.46 -8.04 -3.26
N ALA A 12 -5.90 -7.14 -4.14
CA ALA A 12 -5.03 -6.47 -5.11
C ALA A 12 -4.41 -5.18 -4.54
N TYR A 13 -5.17 -4.43 -3.72
CA TYR A 13 -4.69 -3.19 -3.14
C TYR A 13 -5.51 -2.77 -1.91
N VAL A 14 -4.85 -2.17 -0.93
CA VAL A 14 -5.48 -1.57 0.26
C VAL A 14 -5.23 -0.06 0.21
N ASP A 15 -6.29 0.71 0.12
CA ASP A 15 -6.29 2.17 0.09
C ASP A 15 -6.85 2.70 1.42
N ILE A 16 -5.99 2.74 2.42
CA ILE A 16 -6.26 3.28 3.76
C ILE A 16 -5.17 4.32 4.05
N LEU A 17 -5.57 5.50 4.48
CA LEU A 17 -4.65 6.55 4.91
C LEU A 17 -4.36 6.41 6.41
N ASP A 18 -3.12 6.71 6.81
CA ASP A 18 -2.74 6.67 8.22
C ASP A 18 -3.56 7.70 9.01
N GLY A 19 -4.39 7.19 9.94
CA GLY A 19 -5.27 8.00 10.78
C GLY A 19 -6.74 8.04 10.34
N ASP A 20 -7.08 7.51 9.16
CA ASP A 20 -8.48 7.40 8.74
C ASP A 20 -9.15 6.17 9.38
N SER A 21 -10.40 6.35 9.81
CA SER A 21 -11.26 5.26 10.32
C SER A 21 -11.96 4.47 9.22
N GLU A 22 -11.85 4.93 7.98
CA GLU A 22 -12.49 4.36 6.80
C GLU A 22 -11.45 4.16 5.69
N GLY A 23 -11.70 3.23 4.79
CA GLY A 23 -10.85 3.04 3.63
C GLY A 23 -11.41 2.01 2.66
N TYR A 24 -10.71 1.84 1.55
CA TYR A 24 -11.18 1.06 0.41
C TYR A 24 -10.22 -0.10 0.12
N VAL A 25 -10.79 -1.26 -0.19
CA VAL A 25 -10.01 -2.45 -0.54
C VAL A 25 -10.42 -2.91 -1.93
N ARG A 26 -9.43 -3.14 -2.78
CA ARG A 26 -9.62 -3.66 -4.14
C ARG A 26 -9.28 -5.12 -4.18
N PHE A 27 -10.20 -5.92 -4.69
CA PHE A 27 -10.03 -7.35 -4.93
C PHE A 27 -9.65 -7.60 -6.39
N LEU A 28 -8.94 -8.70 -6.64
CA LEU A 28 -8.57 -9.08 -8.01
C LEU A 28 -9.79 -9.58 -8.79
N THR A 29 -10.71 -10.26 -8.11
CA THR A 29 -11.93 -10.84 -8.69
C THR A 29 -13.18 -10.31 -7.99
N PRO A 30 -14.30 -10.15 -8.71
CA PRO A 30 -15.56 -9.72 -8.12
C PRO A 30 -16.14 -10.78 -7.16
N GLU A 31 -15.88 -12.06 -7.42
CA GLU A 31 -16.22 -13.18 -6.54
C GLU A 31 -15.55 -13.03 -5.17
N GLY A 32 -14.29 -12.56 -5.16
CA GLY A 32 -13.56 -12.28 -3.93
C GLY A 32 -14.20 -11.20 -3.07
N ALA A 33 -14.65 -10.11 -3.70
CA ALA A 33 -15.37 -9.04 -3.00
C ALA A 33 -16.70 -9.56 -2.42
N ASN A 34 -17.41 -10.41 -3.16
CA ASN A 34 -18.64 -11.06 -2.69
C ASN A 34 -18.40 -12.01 -1.52
N ALA A 35 -17.34 -12.82 -1.55
CA ALA A 35 -16.99 -13.72 -0.45
C ALA A 35 -16.71 -12.95 0.86
N VAL A 36 -15.98 -11.84 0.78
CA VAL A 36 -15.73 -10.96 1.93
C VAL A 36 -17.02 -10.32 2.44
N CYS A 37 -17.92 -9.90 1.54
CA CYS A 37 -19.22 -9.36 1.92
C CYS A 37 -20.13 -10.41 2.57
N GLN A 38 -20.03 -11.68 2.18
CA GLN A 38 -20.72 -12.79 2.85
C GLN A 38 -20.14 -13.04 4.26
N ALA A 39 -18.83 -12.94 4.41
CA ALA A 39 -18.13 -13.05 5.69
C ALA A 39 -18.28 -11.80 6.60
N LYS A 40 -19.04 -10.77 6.17
CA LYS A 40 -19.17 -9.50 6.91
C LYS A 40 -19.58 -9.67 8.38
N ALA A 41 -20.45 -10.63 8.68
CA ALA A 41 -20.94 -10.86 10.04
C ALA A 41 -19.82 -11.39 10.96
N GLN A 42 -18.93 -12.22 10.43
CA GLN A 42 -17.78 -12.73 11.15
C GLN A 42 -16.73 -11.63 11.35
N LEU A 43 -16.42 -10.87 10.30
CA LEU A 43 -15.50 -9.73 10.37
C LEU A 43 -15.98 -8.65 11.34
N GLN A 44 -17.30 -8.39 11.40
CA GLN A 44 -17.88 -7.46 12.35
C GLN A 44 -17.75 -7.97 13.80
N LYS A 45 -17.87 -9.28 14.04
CA LYS A 45 -17.74 -9.86 15.37
C LYS A 45 -16.30 -9.88 15.87
N GLU A 46 -15.35 -10.19 14.99
CA GLU A 46 -13.93 -10.35 15.34
C GLU A 46 -13.19 -9.02 15.38
N HIS A 47 -13.50 -8.10 14.45
CA HIS A 47 -12.74 -6.87 14.25
C HIS A 47 -13.59 -5.58 14.35
N SER A 48 -14.90 -5.69 14.56
CA SER A 48 -15.83 -4.54 14.57
C SER A 48 -15.84 -3.71 13.28
N TRP A 49 -15.48 -4.34 12.15
CA TRP A 49 -15.48 -3.67 10.84
C TRP A 49 -16.84 -3.81 10.16
N LYS A 50 -17.28 -2.71 9.53
CA LYS A 50 -18.41 -2.71 8.60
C LYS A 50 -17.85 -2.73 7.18
N VAL A 51 -18.20 -3.76 6.41
CA VAL A 51 -17.75 -3.92 5.03
C VAL A 51 -18.95 -3.88 4.10
N GLU A 52 -18.83 -3.13 3.01
CA GLU A 52 -19.87 -2.96 2.00
C GLU A 52 -19.22 -2.92 0.61
N ILE A 53 -19.87 -3.54 -0.37
CA ILE A 53 -19.42 -3.48 -1.77
C ILE A 53 -19.90 -2.17 -2.37
N LEU A 54 -18.96 -1.34 -2.82
CA LEU A 54 -19.30 -0.14 -3.58
C LEU A 54 -19.95 -0.52 -4.91
N THR A 55 -21.06 0.14 -5.23
CA THR A 55 -21.76 -0.03 -6.51
C THR A 55 -22.24 1.31 -7.05
N GLY A 56 -22.47 1.39 -8.36
CA GLY A 56 -23.03 2.58 -9.02
C GLY A 56 -22.15 3.82 -8.90
N ASP A 57 -22.77 4.95 -8.55
CA ASP A 57 -22.09 6.26 -8.48
C ASP A 57 -20.92 6.31 -7.49
N GLN A 58 -21.03 5.61 -6.35
CA GLN A 58 -19.97 5.62 -5.35
C GLN A 58 -18.71 4.93 -5.86
N GLU A 59 -18.90 3.81 -6.57
CA GLU A 59 -17.82 3.07 -7.21
C GLU A 59 -17.16 3.92 -8.31
N GLN A 60 -17.96 4.56 -9.17
CA GLN A 60 -17.44 5.44 -10.21
C GLN A 60 -16.63 6.60 -9.63
N ARG A 61 -17.11 7.24 -8.56
CA ARG A 61 -16.39 8.32 -7.86
C ARG A 61 -15.07 7.82 -7.28
N TYR A 62 -15.07 6.64 -6.66
CA TYR A 62 -13.85 6.03 -6.13
C TYR A 62 -12.82 5.79 -7.24
N TRP A 63 -13.22 5.17 -8.36
CA TRP A 63 -12.33 4.97 -9.51
C TRP A 63 -11.84 6.29 -10.12
N HIS A 64 -12.73 7.28 -10.22
CA HIS A 64 -12.36 8.60 -10.75
C HIS A 64 -11.31 9.28 -9.86
N LYS A 65 -11.49 9.23 -8.52
CA LYS A 65 -10.50 9.73 -7.56
C LYS A 65 -9.13 9.09 -7.79
N ILE A 66 -9.06 7.75 -7.90
CA ILE A 66 -7.80 7.03 -8.14
C ILE A 66 -7.12 7.52 -9.44
N LEU A 67 -7.88 7.71 -10.51
CA LEU A 67 -7.35 8.16 -11.79
C LEU A 67 -6.81 9.59 -11.71
N VAL A 68 -7.55 10.49 -11.04
CA VAL A 68 -7.14 11.88 -10.79
C VAL A 68 -5.87 11.91 -9.95
N ASP A 69 -5.82 11.18 -8.83
CA ASP A 69 -4.67 11.11 -7.94
C ASP A 69 -3.43 10.56 -8.68
N ARG A 70 -3.60 9.54 -9.51
CA ARG A 70 -2.54 9.02 -10.38
C ARG A 70 -2.05 10.08 -11.36
N GLN A 71 -2.96 10.84 -11.98
CA GLN A 71 -2.59 11.88 -12.93
C GLN A 71 -1.84 13.04 -12.24
N VAL A 72 -2.29 13.46 -11.06
CA VAL A 72 -1.61 14.45 -10.23
C VAL A 72 -0.20 13.97 -9.86
N LYS A 73 -0.07 12.70 -9.44
CA LYS A 73 1.23 12.09 -9.10
C LYS A 73 2.18 12.05 -10.29
N LEU A 74 1.69 11.71 -11.48
CA LEU A 74 2.48 11.69 -12.72
C LEU A 74 2.91 13.09 -13.17
N ASN A 75 2.02 14.07 -13.03
CA ASN A 75 2.26 15.46 -13.43
C ASN A 75 3.06 16.26 -12.40
N ARG A 76 3.29 15.71 -11.20
CA ARG A 76 4.01 16.41 -10.14
C ARG A 76 5.41 16.77 -10.65
N PRO A 77 5.78 18.07 -10.68
CA PRO A 77 7.10 18.47 -11.12
C PRO A 77 8.14 17.81 -10.22
N ARG A 78 9.03 17.03 -10.83
CA ARG A 78 10.12 16.38 -10.11
C ARG A 78 11.23 17.40 -9.89
N GLU A 79 11.61 17.62 -8.63
CA GLU A 79 12.84 18.34 -8.32
C GLU A 79 14.03 17.60 -8.92
N LYS A 80 14.67 18.25 -9.90
CA LYS A 80 15.87 17.72 -10.54
C LYS A 80 17.07 18.17 -9.72
N LYS A 81 17.67 17.25 -8.95
CA LYS A 81 18.96 17.49 -8.30
C LYS A 81 20.04 17.76 -9.35
N ARG A 82 20.72 18.91 -9.27
CA ARG A 82 21.76 19.34 -10.23
C ARG A 82 23.04 19.76 -9.50
N GLY A 83 24.15 19.81 -10.23
CA GLY A 83 25.44 20.31 -9.73
C GLY A 83 25.86 19.69 -8.39
N LYS A 84 26.13 20.54 -7.40
CA LYS A 84 26.58 20.13 -6.05
C LYS A 84 25.60 19.19 -5.36
N GLU A 85 24.29 19.41 -5.51
CA GLU A 85 23.27 18.59 -4.87
C GLU A 85 23.30 17.13 -5.37
N LYS A 86 23.64 16.92 -6.65
CA LYS A 86 23.84 15.58 -7.22
C LYS A 86 25.05 14.88 -6.59
N LEU A 87 26.12 15.61 -6.32
CA LEU A 87 27.33 15.08 -5.69
C LEU A 87 27.06 14.70 -4.22
N ILE A 88 26.40 15.58 -3.47
CA ILE A 88 26.01 15.33 -2.08
C ILE A 88 25.11 14.09 -2.00
N SER A 89 24.07 14.00 -2.82
CA SER A 89 23.17 12.84 -2.83
C SER A 89 23.88 11.53 -3.22
N LYS A 90 24.90 11.59 -4.10
CA LYS A 90 25.72 10.42 -4.44
C LYS A 90 26.60 10.01 -3.25
N ALA A 91 27.20 10.96 -2.55
CA ALA A 91 28.01 10.69 -1.35
C ALA A 91 27.14 10.09 -0.22
N GLU A 92 25.98 10.68 0.07
CA GLU A 92 25.02 10.17 1.07
C GLU A 92 24.62 8.72 0.80
N LYS A 93 24.33 8.39 -0.46
CA LYS A 93 23.99 7.00 -0.86
C LYS A 93 25.13 6.02 -0.59
N ILE A 94 26.38 6.42 -0.86
CA ILE A 94 27.56 5.57 -0.62
C ILE A 94 27.76 5.36 0.88
N ILE A 95 27.63 6.42 1.68
CA ILE A 95 27.75 6.35 3.15
C ILE A 95 26.68 5.42 3.72
N MET A 96 25.42 5.59 3.31
CA MET A 96 24.32 4.71 3.74
C MET A 96 24.53 3.26 3.33
N ALA A 97 25.03 2.99 2.12
CA ALA A 97 25.31 1.63 1.67
C ALA A 97 26.39 0.95 2.52
N ARG A 98 27.49 1.66 2.81
CA ARG A 98 28.56 1.18 3.68
C ARG A 98 28.07 0.93 5.10
N ALA A 99 27.26 1.84 5.65
CA ALA A 99 26.67 1.66 6.98
C ALA A 99 25.74 0.43 7.03
N LYS A 100 24.94 0.18 5.99
CA LYS A 100 24.11 -1.03 5.90
C LYS A 100 24.93 -2.30 5.80
N GLU A 101 26.03 -2.27 5.07
CA GLU A 101 26.94 -3.41 4.93
C GLU A 101 27.68 -3.73 6.22
N ALA A 102 28.18 -2.71 6.93
CA ALA A 102 28.81 -2.87 8.24
C ALA A 102 27.84 -3.40 9.30
N ASN A 103 26.54 -3.11 9.17
CA ASN A 103 25.49 -3.60 10.07
C ASN A 103 24.92 -4.98 9.66
N LYS A 104 25.53 -5.69 8.70
CA LYS A 104 25.19 -7.09 8.43
C LYS A 104 25.80 -7.97 9.54
N HIS A 105 25.00 -8.86 10.11
CA HIS A 105 25.45 -9.80 11.12
C HIS A 105 26.51 -10.74 10.51
N ILE A 106 27.70 -10.78 11.11
CA ILE A 106 28.76 -11.71 10.71
C ILE A 106 28.33 -13.11 11.16
N ARG A 107 28.21 -14.05 10.21
CA ARG A 107 27.92 -15.45 10.48
C ARG A 107 29.25 -16.20 10.47
N PHE A 108 29.64 -16.76 11.61
CA PHE A 108 30.77 -17.69 11.69
C PHE A 108 30.25 -19.09 11.34
N GLU A 109 30.94 -19.79 10.44
CA GLU A 109 30.71 -21.22 10.22
C GLU A 109 31.32 -21.98 11.41
N GLU A 110 30.56 -22.90 12.01
CA GLU A 110 31.05 -23.76 13.10
C GLU A 110 31.93 -24.86 12.48
N ASP A 111 33.19 -24.91 12.89
CA ASP A 111 34.15 -25.99 12.58
C ASP A 111 33.80 -27.30 13.28
#